data_AF-A0A7W6U2Y4-F1
#
_entry.id   AF-A0A7W6U2Y4-F1
#
_cell.length_a   1.000
_cell.length_b   1.000
_cell.length_c   1.000
_cell.angle_alpha   90.00
_cell.angle_beta   90.00
_cell.angle_gamma   90.00
#
_symmetry.space_group_name_H-M   'P 1'
#
loop_
_entity.id
_entity.type
_entity.pdbx_description
1 polymer ?
#
loop_
_entity_poly.entity_id
_entity_poly.type
_entity_poly.pdbx_seq_one_letter_code
_entity_poly.pdbx_strand_id
1 'polypeptide(L)'
;MKQSLRRCCLCFGLRGDGNERKGQIAHLNHDPSDNRPVNLVFLCLDHHDEYDRPTRLAKGLTSGEVLAYRKRLYEAVAKGEILGGERLDPAAVAAAIGGDASAKSRKREAWRFPLWQVEDQMELFAYRAAHDGVCYIERILLPDGRAAVVCAPAPGNPGMSITNAVETIAAQVCARFDIGPETLVWLEHWTTPKPQWHRVLFHPKAGGTPFAEPEWLEMTATMWRGLWLKPKGRLRYDGFGVPTLLTKGFSRVVRVGHP
;
A
#
# COMPACT_ATOMS: atom_id res chain seq x y z
N MET A 1 2.47 -11.79 -1.43
CA MET A 1 3.75 -12.24 -2.03
C MET A 1 4.89 -11.23 -1.92
N LYS A 2 4.65 -9.91 -1.88
CA LYS A 2 5.72 -8.92 -1.64
C LYS A 2 6.36 -9.03 -0.24
N GLN A 3 5.64 -9.58 0.74
CA GLN A 3 6.09 -9.74 2.13
C GLN A 3 7.26 -10.73 2.31
N SER A 4 7.43 -11.69 1.41
CA SER A 4 8.57 -12.63 1.49
C SER A 4 9.84 -12.07 0.88
N LEU A 5 9.79 -11.02 0.05
CA LEU A 5 10.95 -10.49 -0.69
C LEU A 5 11.80 -11.60 -1.35
N ARG A 6 11.13 -12.56 -2.03
CA ARG A 6 11.75 -13.74 -2.66
C ARG A 6 12.56 -14.64 -1.71
N ARG A 7 12.28 -14.60 -0.40
CA ARG A 7 12.88 -15.49 0.59
C ARG A 7 11.93 -16.63 0.90
N CYS A 8 12.48 -17.83 0.97
CA CYS A 8 11.71 -19.01 1.34
C CYS A 8 11.51 -19.05 2.85
N CYS A 9 10.26 -19.14 3.31
CA CYS A 9 9.97 -19.19 4.74
C CYS A 9 10.53 -20.43 5.42
N LEU A 10 10.67 -21.55 4.70
CA LEU A 10 11.25 -22.78 5.22
C LEU A 10 12.79 -22.69 5.36
N CYS A 11 13.49 -22.09 4.38
CA CYS A 11 14.93 -21.80 4.53
C CYS A 11 15.20 -20.93 5.77
N PHE A 12 14.39 -19.89 5.94
CA PHE A 12 14.49 -19.00 7.09
C PHE A 12 14.13 -19.71 8.41
N GLY A 13 13.03 -20.46 8.41
CA GLY A 13 12.48 -21.13 9.58
C GLY A 13 13.36 -22.25 10.13
N LEU A 14 13.86 -23.11 9.24
CA LEU A 14 14.61 -24.32 9.55
C LEU A 14 16.11 -24.08 9.69
N ARG A 15 16.66 -23.15 8.91
CA ARG A 15 18.13 -22.95 8.80
C ARG A 15 18.58 -21.53 9.12
N GLY A 16 17.66 -20.62 9.46
CA GLY A 16 17.97 -19.20 9.67
C GLY A 16 18.39 -18.46 8.40
N ASP A 17 18.22 -19.07 7.24
CA ASP A 17 18.71 -18.53 5.98
C ASP A 17 17.70 -17.55 5.37
N GLY A 18 18.03 -16.26 5.47
CA GLY A 18 17.24 -15.15 4.98
C GLY A 18 17.63 -14.65 3.58
N ASN A 19 18.44 -15.41 2.82
CA ASN A 19 18.85 -15.01 1.48
C ASN A 19 17.71 -15.14 0.46
N GLU A 20 17.78 -14.33 -0.59
CA GLU A 20 16.86 -14.45 -1.73
C GLU A 20 17.08 -15.77 -2.47
N ARG A 21 15.98 -16.39 -2.92
CA ARG A 21 16.00 -17.68 -3.58
C ARG A 21 15.27 -17.62 -4.93
N LYS A 22 15.65 -18.52 -5.84
CA LYS A 22 14.81 -18.90 -6.98
C LYS A 22 13.72 -19.83 -6.45
N GLY A 23 12.47 -19.58 -6.84
CA GLY A 23 11.34 -20.25 -6.23
C GLY A 23 10.02 -19.98 -6.95
N GLN A 24 8.98 -20.64 -6.46
CA GLN A 24 7.63 -20.62 -7.03
C GLN A 24 6.58 -20.44 -5.93
N ILE A 25 5.35 -20.21 -6.35
CA ILE A 25 4.19 -20.06 -5.46
C ILE A 25 3.58 -21.44 -5.27
N ALA A 26 3.52 -21.91 -4.02
CA ALA A 26 2.78 -23.09 -3.63
C ALA A 26 1.43 -22.69 -3.01
N HIS A 27 0.42 -23.53 -3.23
CA HIS A 27 -0.89 -23.44 -2.60
C HIS A 27 -0.89 -24.28 -1.32
N LEU A 28 -1.16 -23.65 -0.17
CA LEU A 28 -1.10 -24.31 1.15
C LEU A 28 -2.07 -25.48 1.27
N ASN A 29 -3.21 -25.43 0.58
CA ASN A 29 -4.18 -26.51 0.52
C ASN A 29 -3.99 -27.47 -0.68
N HIS A 30 -2.93 -27.30 -1.48
CA HIS A 30 -2.69 -28.02 -2.74
C HIS A 30 -3.81 -27.92 -3.79
N ASP A 31 -4.69 -26.93 -3.68
CA ASP A 31 -5.72 -26.62 -4.67
C ASP A 31 -5.26 -25.43 -5.54
N PRO A 32 -4.84 -25.67 -6.80
CA PRO A 32 -4.35 -24.61 -7.69
C PRO A 32 -5.45 -23.61 -8.10
N SER A 33 -6.72 -23.93 -7.89
CA SER A 33 -7.83 -23.00 -8.14
C SER A 33 -8.02 -21.96 -7.03
N ASP A 34 -7.54 -22.25 -5.81
CA ASP A 34 -7.63 -21.36 -4.66
C ASP A 34 -6.49 -20.33 -4.64
N ASN A 35 -6.65 -19.30 -5.47
CA ASN A 35 -5.66 -18.23 -5.63
C ASN A 35 -5.76 -17.12 -4.57
N ARG A 36 -6.43 -17.39 -3.44
CA ARG A 36 -6.51 -16.41 -2.34
C ARG A 36 -5.11 -16.19 -1.76
N PRO A 37 -4.65 -14.94 -1.54
CA PRO A 37 -3.30 -14.67 -1.03
C PRO A 37 -2.94 -15.40 0.27
N VAL A 38 -3.92 -15.67 1.14
CA VAL A 38 -3.72 -16.43 2.38
C VAL A 38 -3.31 -17.88 2.11
N ASN A 39 -3.78 -18.46 1.01
CA ASN A 39 -3.48 -19.81 0.57
C ASN A 39 -2.17 -19.87 -0.23
N LEU A 40 -1.58 -18.74 -0.62
CA LEU A 40 -0.37 -18.72 -1.44
C LEU A 40 0.88 -18.47 -0.60
N VAL A 41 1.95 -19.22 -0.86
CA VAL A 41 3.24 -19.06 -0.20
C VAL A 41 4.37 -19.15 -1.21
N PHE A 42 5.39 -18.31 -1.07
CA PHE A 42 6.60 -18.42 -1.87
C PHE A 42 7.57 -19.41 -1.21
N LEU A 43 7.99 -20.43 -1.95
CA LEU A 43 8.99 -21.41 -1.54
C LEU A 43 10.13 -21.45 -2.57
N CYS A 44 11.36 -21.72 -2.12
CA CYS A 44 12.44 -22.04 -3.06
C CYS A 44 12.12 -23.36 -3.77
N LEU A 45 12.68 -23.59 -4.95
CA LEU A 45 12.35 -24.78 -5.76
C LEU A 45 12.49 -26.09 -4.95
N ASP A 46 13.55 -26.23 -4.14
CA ASP A 46 13.77 -27.43 -3.31
C ASP A 46 12.62 -27.67 -2.32
N HIS A 47 12.21 -26.65 -1.57
CA HIS A 47 11.14 -26.77 -0.58
C HIS A 47 9.74 -26.75 -1.23
N HIS A 48 9.61 -26.17 -2.41
CA HIS A 48 8.38 -26.25 -3.20
C HIS A 48 8.12 -27.69 -3.62
N ASP A 49 9.13 -28.35 -4.21
CA ASP A 49 9.08 -29.76 -4.58
C ASP A 49 8.84 -30.67 -3.38
N GLU A 50 9.50 -30.40 -2.24
CA GLU A 50 9.30 -31.17 -1.01
C GLU A 50 7.89 -31.01 -0.46
N TYR A 51 7.32 -29.80 -0.51
CA TYR A 51 5.96 -29.52 -0.05
C TYR A 51 4.90 -30.16 -0.95
N ASP A 52 5.05 -30.06 -2.27
CA ASP A 52 4.08 -30.59 -3.24
C ASP A 52 4.14 -32.12 -3.39
N ARG A 53 5.19 -32.79 -2.91
CA ARG A 53 5.31 -34.25 -2.97
C ARG A 53 4.70 -34.89 -1.72
N PRO A 54 3.61 -35.68 -1.83
CA PRO A 54 3.15 -36.50 -0.72
C PRO A 54 4.12 -37.68 -0.52
N THR A 55 5.16 -37.51 0.31
CA THR A 55 6.05 -38.64 0.64
C THR A 55 5.37 -39.57 1.63
N ARG A 56 5.06 -40.81 1.21
CA ARG A 56 4.45 -41.87 2.04
C ARG A 56 5.32 -42.38 3.21
N LEU A 57 6.56 -41.91 3.35
CA LEU A 57 7.58 -42.55 4.19
C LEU A 57 8.28 -41.61 5.20
N ALA A 58 8.11 -40.28 5.10
CA ALA A 58 8.70 -39.31 6.03
C ALA A 58 7.63 -38.37 6.57
N LYS A 59 7.86 -37.79 7.76
CA LYS A 59 7.06 -36.66 8.28
C LYS A 59 7.31 -35.47 7.36
N GLY A 60 6.54 -35.39 6.28
CA GLY A 60 6.61 -34.29 5.32
C GLY A 60 6.20 -32.97 5.94
N LEU A 61 6.59 -31.88 5.29
CA LEU A 61 6.24 -30.52 5.70
C LEU A 61 4.73 -30.32 5.69
N THR A 62 4.16 -29.99 6.84
CA THR A 62 2.72 -29.72 6.94
C THR A 62 2.40 -28.27 6.58
N SER A 63 1.17 -28.03 6.10
CA SER A 63 0.67 -26.67 5.85
C SER A 63 0.73 -25.78 7.10
N GLY A 64 0.57 -26.36 8.30
CA GLY A 64 0.72 -25.70 9.58
C GLY A 64 2.15 -25.21 9.85
N GLU A 65 3.16 -26.04 9.57
CA GLU A 65 4.56 -25.66 9.70
C GLU A 65 4.95 -24.56 8.71
N VAL A 66 4.53 -24.70 7.44
CA VAL A 66 4.77 -23.68 6.41
C VAL A 66 4.14 -22.34 6.81
N LEU A 67 2.91 -22.37 7.35
CA LEU A 67 2.21 -21.18 7.84
C LEU A 67 2.95 -20.51 9.01
N ALA A 68 3.40 -21.29 9.98
CA ALA A 68 4.14 -20.79 11.13
C ALA A 68 5.44 -20.11 10.71
N TYR A 69 6.21 -20.74 9.84
CA TYR A 69 7.46 -20.16 9.33
C TYR A 69 7.24 -18.97 8.40
N ARG A 70 6.14 -18.95 7.63
CA ARG A 70 5.74 -17.78 6.82
C ARG A 70 5.47 -16.56 7.70
N LYS A 71 4.72 -16.74 8.80
CA LYS A 71 4.47 -15.67 9.77
C LYS A 71 5.78 -15.14 10.36
N ARG A 72 6.68 -16.03 10.78
CA ARG A 72 7.99 -15.65 11.33
C ARG A 72 8.85 -14.87 10.33
N LEU A 73 8.88 -15.31 9.07
CA LEU A 73 9.60 -14.59 8.00
C LEU A 73 9.02 -13.18 7.80
N TYR A 74 7.69 -13.04 7.74
CA TYR A 74 7.05 -11.76 7.49
C TYR A 74 7.28 -10.78 8.64
N GLU A 75 7.23 -11.25 9.88
CA GLU A 75 7.57 -10.44 11.06
C GLU A 75 9.01 -9.95 11.00
N ALA A 76 9.96 -10.83 10.66
CA ALA A 76 11.37 -10.48 10.58
C ALA A 76 11.66 -9.49 9.42
N VAL A 77 11.00 -9.66 8.27
CA VAL A 77 11.07 -8.70 7.16
C VAL A 77 10.46 -7.35 7.55
N ALA A 78 9.32 -7.35 8.24
CA ALA A 78 8.66 -6.12 8.70
C ALA A 78 9.51 -5.33 9.71
N LYS A 79 10.29 -6.04 10.54
CA LYS A 79 11.24 -5.43 11.50
C LYS A 79 12.59 -5.05 10.87
N GLY A 80 12.82 -5.36 9.60
CA GLY A 80 14.11 -5.13 8.93
C GLY A 80 15.23 -6.07 9.40
N GLU A 81 14.90 -7.16 10.11
CA GLU A 81 15.87 -8.14 10.64
C GLU A 81 16.46 -9.04 9.55
N ILE A 82 15.87 -9.03 8.34
CA ILE A 82 16.30 -9.84 7.20
C ILE A 82 16.74 -8.96 6.03
N LEU A 83 17.88 -8.29 6.20
CA LEU A 83 18.62 -7.68 5.11
C LEU A 83 19.97 -8.40 4.98
N GLY A 84 20.07 -9.27 3.97
CA GLY A 84 21.34 -9.90 3.61
C GLY A 84 22.28 -8.85 3.04
N GLY A 85 23.39 -8.62 3.73
CA GLY A 85 24.46 -7.71 3.35
C GLY A 85 24.79 -6.73 4.49
N GLU A 86 25.77 -7.10 5.32
CA GLU A 86 26.50 -6.35 6.36
C GLU A 86 25.78 -5.24 7.16
N ARG A 87 25.82 -5.36 8.49
CA ARG A 87 25.28 -4.38 9.44
C ARG A 87 25.89 -2.99 9.16
N LEU A 88 25.12 -2.07 8.58
CA LEU A 88 25.53 -0.67 8.49
C LEU A 88 25.64 -0.10 9.91
N ASP A 89 26.85 0.30 10.28
CA ASP A 89 27.13 0.99 11.53
C ASP A 89 26.44 2.37 11.56
N PRO A 90 25.50 2.61 12.50
CA PRO A 90 24.83 3.90 12.64
C PRO A 90 25.79 5.09 12.83
N ALA A 91 26.99 4.87 13.39
CA ALA A 91 27.99 5.91 13.57
C ALA A 91 28.69 6.28 12.24
N ALA A 92 28.96 5.29 11.38
CA ALA A 92 29.51 5.52 10.04
C ALA A 92 28.50 6.25 9.14
N VAL A 93 27.21 5.93 9.27
CA VAL A 93 26.14 6.65 8.57
C VAL A 93 26.05 8.10 9.06
N ALA A 94 26.07 8.35 10.38
CA ALA A 94 26.05 9.70 10.94
C ALA A 94 27.25 10.57 10.51
N ALA A 95 28.44 9.96 10.36
CA ALA A 95 29.63 10.64 9.86
C ALA A 95 29.51 11.02 8.36
N ALA A 96 28.88 10.18 7.54
CA ALA A 96 28.73 10.44 6.10
C ALA A 96 27.69 11.53 5.76
N ILE A 97 26.74 11.81 6.65
CA ILE A 97 25.76 12.91 6.50
C ILE A 97 26.31 14.26 7.00
N GLY A 98 27.35 14.23 7.84
CA GLY A 98 27.96 15.41 8.46
C GLY A 98 29.18 15.92 7.71
N GLY A 99 29.02 16.34 6.45
CA GLY A 99 30.14 16.96 5.72
C GLY A 99 29.86 17.16 4.24
N ASP A 100 29.19 18.26 3.90
CA ASP A 100 29.71 19.21 2.93
C ASP A 100 28.75 20.40 2.77
N ALA A 101 29.13 21.48 3.44
CA ALA A 101 28.62 22.81 3.18
C ALA A 101 29.25 23.35 1.89
N SER A 102 28.84 22.85 0.73
CA SER A 102 28.92 23.54 -0.58
C SER A 102 28.46 22.59 -1.69
N ALA A 103 27.25 22.78 -2.21
CA ALA A 103 26.86 22.15 -3.47
C ALA A 103 25.86 23.03 -4.21
N LYS A 104 26.40 23.92 -5.05
CA LYS A 104 25.70 24.49 -6.20
C LYS A 104 24.98 23.36 -6.97
N SER A 105 23.72 23.60 -7.31
CA SER A 105 22.96 22.91 -8.37
C SER A 105 23.08 21.38 -8.38
N ARG A 106 22.43 20.70 -7.41
CA ARG A 106 21.95 19.34 -7.67
C ARG A 106 20.51 19.45 -8.16
N LYS A 107 20.32 19.31 -9.48
CA LYS A 107 19.01 19.01 -10.06
C LYS A 107 18.43 17.86 -9.23
N ARG A 108 17.25 18.08 -8.65
CA ARG A 108 16.50 17.07 -7.93
C ARG A 108 16.26 15.92 -8.90
N GLU A 109 17.08 14.88 -8.86
CA GLU A 109 16.78 13.65 -9.57
C GLU A 109 15.45 13.14 -9.01
N ALA A 110 14.47 13.10 -9.91
CA ALA A 110 13.15 12.59 -9.64
C ALA A 110 13.31 11.21 -8.99
N TRP A 111 12.64 11.02 -7.85
CA TRP A 111 12.55 9.75 -7.16
C TRP A 111 11.89 8.71 -8.08
N ARG A 112 12.67 8.02 -8.92
CA ARG A 112 12.25 6.95 -9.82
C ARG A 112 12.37 5.59 -9.11
N PHE A 113 11.68 5.41 -8.00
CA PHE A 113 11.43 4.05 -7.49
C PHE A 113 10.12 3.54 -8.08
N PRO A 114 10.11 2.51 -8.95
CA PRO A 114 8.90 1.94 -9.54
C PRO A 114 8.17 0.98 -8.58
N LEU A 115 8.17 1.26 -7.27
CA LEU A 115 7.61 0.36 -6.24
C LEU A 115 6.10 0.54 -6.02
N TRP A 116 5.46 1.56 -6.62
CA TRP A 116 4.22 2.19 -6.12
C TRP A 116 3.04 2.16 -7.11
N GLN A 117 3.01 1.17 -8.01
CA GLN A 117 1.98 0.98 -9.06
C GLN A 117 0.90 -0.06 -8.70
N VAL A 118 0.63 -0.35 -7.43
CA VAL A 118 -0.53 -1.18 -7.10
C VAL A 118 -1.72 -0.26 -6.89
N GLU A 119 -2.45 -0.01 -7.98
CA GLU A 119 -3.77 0.63 -7.89
C GLU A 119 -4.68 -0.14 -6.92
N ASP A 120 -5.61 0.57 -6.30
CA ASP A 120 -6.64 -0.04 -5.44
C ASP A 120 -6.06 -0.70 -4.17
N GLN A 121 -5.02 -0.12 -3.56
CA GLN A 121 -4.53 -0.49 -2.23
C GLN A 121 -4.35 0.74 -1.34
N MET A 122 -4.74 0.60 -0.07
CA MET A 122 -4.42 1.59 0.94
C MET A 122 -2.94 1.48 1.34
N GLU A 123 -2.27 2.62 1.39
CA GLU A 123 -0.85 2.77 1.74
C GLU A 123 -0.73 3.74 2.91
N LEU A 124 0.22 3.48 3.82
CA LEU A 124 0.55 4.45 4.86
C LEU A 124 1.31 5.62 4.22
N PHE A 125 0.87 6.84 4.53
CA PHE A 125 1.44 8.08 4.04
C PHE A 125 1.84 8.96 5.21
N ALA A 126 3.14 9.23 5.34
CA ALA A 126 3.65 10.24 6.25
C ALA A 126 3.58 11.61 5.59
N TYR A 127 3.09 12.61 6.32
CA TYR A 127 2.99 13.98 5.86
C TYR A 127 3.62 14.93 6.86
N ARG A 128 4.22 16.00 6.32
CA ARG A 128 4.63 17.14 7.12
C ARG A 128 3.48 18.11 7.29
N ALA A 129 3.28 18.66 8.49
CA ALA A 129 2.29 19.70 8.77
C ALA A 129 2.80 20.54 9.95
N ALA A 130 1.96 21.35 10.61
CA ALA A 130 2.38 21.98 11.87
C ALA A 130 2.78 20.92 12.93
N HIS A 131 2.13 19.76 12.87
CA HIS A 131 2.58 18.52 13.53
C HIS A 131 2.59 17.39 12.50
N ASP A 132 3.80 16.90 12.19
CA ASP A 132 4.01 15.77 11.28
C ASP A 132 3.18 14.56 11.72
N GLY A 133 2.57 13.87 10.76
CA GLY A 133 1.62 12.80 11.05
C GLY A 133 1.64 11.71 10.00
N VAL A 134 0.78 10.72 10.22
CA VAL A 134 0.57 9.59 9.31
C VAL A 134 -0.92 9.39 9.05
N CYS A 135 -1.25 9.07 7.80
CA CYS A 135 -2.58 8.70 7.36
C CYS A 135 -2.51 7.50 6.42
N TYR A 136 -3.66 6.93 6.09
CA TYR A 136 -3.77 6.01 4.97
C TYR A 136 -4.23 6.77 3.73
N ILE A 137 -3.63 6.47 2.58
CA ILE A 137 -4.11 6.93 1.28
C ILE A 137 -4.41 5.75 0.34
N GLU A 138 -5.43 5.86 -0.49
CA GLU A 138 -5.69 4.95 -1.61
C GLU A 138 -5.80 5.79 -2.88
N ARG A 139 -5.05 5.42 -3.92
CA ARG A 139 -5.08 6.11 -5.21
C ARG A 139 -5.80 5.25 -6.24
N ILE A 140 -6.71 5.85 -6.99
CA ILE A 140 -7.51 5.18 -8.00
C ILE A 140 -7.54 6.05 -9.26
N LEU A 141 -7.07 5.52 -10.38
CA LEU A 141 -7.21 6.17 -11.67
C LEU A 141 -8.66 6.03 -12.16
N LEU A 142 -9.28 7.16 -12.50
CA LEU A 142 -10.64 7.21 -13.02
C LEU A 142 -10.64 7.06 -14.55
N PRO A 143 -11.71 6.50 -15.14
CA PRO A 143 -11.81 6.32 -16.60
C PRO A 143 -11.69 7.61 -17.43
N ASP A 144 -11.93 8.78 -16.82
CA ASP A 144 -11.85 10.09 -17.46
C ASP A 144 -10.49 10.79 -17.27
N GLY A 145 -9.49 10.06 -16.79
CA GLY A 145 -8.12 10.55 -16.63
C GLY A 145 -7.85 11.31 -15.32
N ARG A 146 -8.88 11.49 -14.48
CA ARG A 146 -8.71 12.03 -13.12
C ARG A 146 -8.13 10.99 -12.16
N ALA A 147 -7.53 11.43 -11.06
CA ALA A 147 -7.06 10.55 -9.99
C ALA A 147 -7.89 10.78 -8.72
N ALA A 148 -8.62 9.76 -8.27
CA ALA A 148 -9.26 9.77 -6.97
C ALA A 148 -8.25 9.37 -5.89
N VAL A 149 -8.15 10.18 -4.84
CA VAL A 149 -7.34 9.89 -3.66
C VAL A 149 -8.25 9.82 -2.46
N VAL A 150 -8.34 8.65 -1.83
CA VAL A 150 -8.95 8.50 -0.53
C VAL A 150 -7.91 8.76 0.54
N CYS A 151 -8.23 9.59 1.53
CA CYS A 151 -7.43 9.81 2.72
C CYS A 151 -8.23 9.41 3.96
N ALA A 152 -7.67 8.55 4.79
CA ALA A 152 -8.30 8.02 6.00
C ALA A 152 -7.34 8.12 7.20
N PRO A 153 -7.86 8.29 8.43
CA PRO A 153 -7.01 8.41 9.60
C PRO A 153 -6.29 7.08 9.87
N ALA A 154 -4.99 7.15 10.18
CA ALA A 154 -4.26 6.01 10.70
C ALA A 154 -4.47 5.91 12.23
N PRO A 155 -4.73 4.71 12.78
CA PRO A 155 -4.76 4.51 14.23
C PRO A 155 -3.45 4.97 14.87
N GLY A 156 -3.55 5.76 15.94
CA GLY A 156 -2.38 6.25 16.67
C GLY A 156 -1.55 7.30 15.94
N ASN A 157 -2.12 8.01 14.95
CA ASN A 157 -1.47 9.16 14.34
C ASN A 157 -0.98 10.15 15.42
N PRO A 158 0.33 10.39 15.56
CA PRO A 158 0.88 11.29 16.59
C PRO A 158 0.75 12.77 16.22
N GLY A 159 0.39 13.05 14.97
CA GLY A 159 0.38 14.39 14.38
C GLY A 159 -1.00 15.03 14.29
N MET A 160 -1.06 16.08 13.47
CA MET A 160 -2.28 16.81 13.16
C MET A 160 -3.34 15.88 12.56
N SER A 161 -4.64 16.10 12.81
CA SER A 161 -5.69 15.31 12.14
C SER A 161 -5.66 15.48 10.62
N ILE A 162 -6.12 14.47 9.88
CA ILE A 162 -6.14 14.53 8.41
C ILE A 162 -7.01 15.68 7.88
N THR A 163 -8.10 16.01 8.58
CA THR A 163 -9.01 17.10 8.24
C THR A 163 -8.29 18.45 8.36
N ASN A 164 -7.56 18.66 9.45
CA ASN A 164 -6.83 19.91 9.67
C ASN A 164 -5.59 20.03 8.78
N ALA A 165 -5.00 18.91 8.37
CA ALA A 165 -3.84 18.87 7.51
C ALA A 165 -4.19 18.73 6.01
N VAL A 166 -5.47 18.74 5.63
CA VAL A 166 -5.94 18.28 4.31
C VAL A 166 -5.27 18.99 3.13
N GLU A 167 -5.10 20.31 3.21
CA GLU A 167 -4.44 21.11 2.17
C GLU A 167 -2.99 20.67 1.96
N THR A 168 -2.30 20.44 3.08
CA THR A 168 -0.88 20.08 3.11
C THR A 168 -0.65 18.62 2.72
N ILE A 169 -1.56 17.72 3.09
CA ILE A 169 -1.52 16.31 2.66
C ILE A 169 -1.80 16.24 1.16
N ALA A 170 -2.84 16.92 0.66
CA ALA A 170 -3.17 16.94 -0.76
C ALA A 170 -2.02 17.47 -1.61
N ALA A 171 -1.37 18.57 -1.19
CA ALA A 171 -0.18 19.09 -1.85
C ALA A 171 0.96 18.07 -1.92
N GLN A 172 1.25 17.39 -0.80
CA GLN A 172 2.32 16.39 -0.75
C GLN A 172 1.98 15.14 -1.56
N VAL A 173 0.73 14.68 -1.56
CA VAL A 173 0.28 13.55 -2.39
C VAL A 173 0.43 13.91 -3.87
N CYS A 174 -0.08 15.07 -4.30
CA CYS A 174 0.03 15.51 -5.69
C CYS A 174 1.49 15.61 -6.14
N ALA A 175 2.35 16.24 -5.34
CA ALA A 175 3.78 16.33 -5.64
C ALA A 175 4.48 14.95 -5.66
N ARG A 176 4.08 14.04 -4.76
CA ARG A 176 4.66 12.70 -4.64
C ARG A 176 4.30 11.80 -5.82
N PHE A 177 3.07 11.91 -6.32
CA PHE A 177 2.51 10.98 -7.31
C PHE A 177 2.25 11.60 -8.67
N ASP A 178 2.72 12.82 -8.90
CA ASP A 178 2.58 13.54 -10.16
C ASP A 178 1.10 13.69 -10.59
N ILE A 179 0.26 14.05 -9.62
CA ILE A 179 -1.17 14.30 -9.84
C ILE A 179 -1.38 15.81 -9.95
N GLY A 180 -1.85 16.27 -11.12
CA GLY A 180 -2.22 17.67 -11.32
C GLY A 180 -3.39 18.06 -10.40
N PRO A 181 -3.36 19.21 -9.70
CA PRO A 181 -4.45 19.64 -8.80
C PRO A 181 -5.83 19.67 -9.45
N GLU A 182 -5.89 20.01 -10.73
CA GLU A 182 -7.11 20.05 -11.56
C GLU A 182 -7.68 18.66 -11.88
N THR A 183 -6.85 17.63 -11.83
CA THR A 183 -7.23 16.24 -12.08
C THR A 183 -7.48 15.44 -10.78
N LEU A 184 -7.21 16.05 -9.62
CA LEU A 184 -7.39 15.41 -8.32
C LEU A 184 -8.88 15.34 -7.94
N VAL A 185 -9.31 14.17 -7.45
CA VAL A 185 -10.55 14.00 -6.71
C VAL A 185 -10.21 13.55 -5.30
N TRP A 186 -10.23 14.46 -4.34
CA TRP A 186 -9.93 14.14 -2.94
C TRP A 186 -11.17 13.64 -2.21
N LEU A 187 -11.03 12.47 -1.57
CA LEU A 187 -12.06 11.83 -0.76
C LEU A 187 -11.52 11.64 0.66
N GLU A 188 -12.24 12.11 1.66
CA GLU A 188 -11.92 11.87 3.06
C GLU A 188 -12.85 10.81 3.64
N HIS A 189 -12.29 9.82 4.33
CA HIS A 189 -13.06 8.72 4.93
C HIS A 189 -12.76 8.58 6.42
N TRP A 190 -13.82 8.67 7.23
CA TRP A 190 -13.79 8.42 8.67
C TRP A 190 -14.61 7.19 9.00
N THR A 191 -14.19 6.38 9.98
CA THR A 191 -14.89 5.15 10.39
C THR A 191 -15.61 5.23 11.72
N THR A 192 -15.31 6.24 12.52
CA THR A 192 -15.80 6.41 13.88
C THR A 192 -16.43 7.80 14.03
N PRO A 193 -17.64 7.93 14.61
CA PRO A 193 -18.48 6.88 15.19
C PRO A 193 -19.24 6.02 14.16
N LYS A 194 -19.37 6.49 12.91
CA LYS A 194 -19.91 5.74 11.77
C LYS A 194 -19.06 6.02 10.53
N PRO A 195 -19.03 5.10 9.55
CA PRO A 195 -18.42 5.36 8.25
C PRO A 195 -19.01 6.62 7.60
N GLN A 196 -18.17 7.59 7.31
CA GLN A 196 -18.51 8.84 6.67
C GLN A 196 -17.56 9.11 5.53
N TRP A 197 -18.11 9.54 4.41
CA TRP A 197 -17.39 9.82 3.19
C TRP A 197 -17.66 11.24 2.75
N HIS A 198 -16.60 12.02 2.59
CA HIS A 198 -16.68 13.38 2.09
C HIS A 198 -15.84 13.51 0.84
N ARG A 199 -16.34 14.25 -0.15
CA ARG A 199 -15.49 14.82 -1.19
C ARG A 199 -15.01 16.18 -0.70
N VAL A 200 -13.71 16.40 -0.73
CA VAL A 200 -13.14 17.70 -0.39
C VAL A 200 -12.93 18.48 -1.68
N LEU A 201 -13.52 19.67 -1.74
CA LEU A 201 -13.25 20.65 -2.78
C LEU A 201 -12.30 21.70 -2.22
N PHE A 202 -11.39 22.19 -3.07
CA PHE A 202 -10.49 23.29 -2.73
C PHE A 202 -10.87 24.50 -3.57
N HIS A 203 -10.94 25.67 -2.94
CA HIS A 203 -11.35 26.93 -3.55
C HIS A 203 -10.20 27.94 -3.52
N PRO A 204 -9.12 27.70 -4.28
CA PRO A 204 -7.95 28.56 -4.23
C PRO A 204 -8.24 29.95 -4.79
N LYS A 205 -7.75 30.98 -4.10
CA LYS A 205 -7.75 32.35 -4.63
C LYS A 205 -6.81 32.46 -5.82
N ALA A 206 -7.07 33.39 -6.74
CA ALA A 206 -6.20 33.66 -7.87
C ALA A 206 -4.76 33.94 -7.39
N GLY A 207 -3.79 33.16 -7.89
CA GLY A 207 -2.38 33.25 -7.50
C GLY A 207 -2.02 32.59 -6.16
N GLY A 208 -2.98 31.94 -5.48
CA GLY A 208 -2.76 31.20 -4.24
C GLY A 208 -2.29 29.76 -4.43
N THR A 209 -2.15 29.02 -3.33
CA THR A 209 -1.87 27.58 -3.37
C THR A 209 -3.07 26.83 -3.96
N PRO A 210 -2.87 25.79 -4.78
CA PRO A 210 -3.98 25.07 -5.41
C PRO A 210 -4.89 24.33 -4.42
N PHE A 211 -4.35 24.02 -3.23
CA PHE A 211 -5.09 23.44 -2.12
C PHE A 211 -5.24 24.53 -1.06
N ALA A 212 -6.41 25.16 -1.03
CA ALA A 212 -6.77 26.20 -0.07
C ALA A 212 -8.30 26.22 0.09
N GLU A 213 -8.77 26.71 1.24
CA GLU A 213 -10.20 26.92 1.53
C GLU A 213 -11.04 25.64 1.30
N PRO A 214 -10.73 24.54 2.02
CA PRO A 214 -11.39 23.25 1.82
C PRO A 214 -12.87 23.29 2.21
N GLU A 215 -13.69 22.63 1.40
CA GLU A 215 -15.12 22.40 1.63
C GLU A 215 -15.40 20.90 1.60
N TRP A 216 -16.05 20.37 2.65
CA TRP A 216 -16.41 18.96 2.76
C TRP A 216 -17.85 18.73 2.33
N LEU A 217 -18.04 17.99 1.25
CA LEU A 217 -19.35 17.59 0.75
C LEU A 217 -19.60 16.12 1.05
N GLU A 218 -20.69 15.80 1.74
CA GLU A 218 -21.08 14.41 2.00
C GLU A 218 -21.32 13.66 0.67
N MET A 219 -20.72 12.47 0.54
CA MET A 219 -20.77 11.71 -0.69
C MET A 219 -22.13 11.08 -0.93
N THR A 220 -22.87 11.61 -1.90
CA THR A 220 -24.16 11.05 -2.35
C THR A 220 -23.99 9.89 -3.32
N ALA A 221 -25.05 9.08 -3.48
CA ALA A 221 -25.07 7.99 -4.47
C ALA A 221 -24.81 8.47 -5.92
N THR A 222 -25.25 9.69 -6.27
CA THR A 222 -25.01 10.28 -7.59
C THR A 222 -23.54 10.64 -7.78
N MET A 223 -22.89 11.18 -6.75
CA MET A 223 -21.46 11.50 -6.79
C MET A 223 -20.62 10.22 -6.96
N TRP A 224 -20.95 9.16 -6.21
CA TRP A 224 -20.30 7.85 -6.36
C TRP A 224 -20.42 7.29 -7.78
N ARG A 225 -21.61 7.34 -8.37
CA ARG A 225 -21.83 6.94 -9.78
C ARG A 225 -20.99 7.76 -10.75
N GLY A 226 -20.89 9.08 -10.53
CA GLY A 226 -20.08 9.99 -11.34
C GLY A 226 -18.57 9.76 -11.22
N LEU A 227 -18.12 8.99 -10.22
CA LEU A 227 -16.73 8.56 -10.07
C LEU A 227 -16.51 7.11 -10.50
N TRP A 228 -17.55 6.36 -10.87
CA TRP A 228 -17.47 4.91 -11.11
C TRP A 228 -16.92 4.10 -9.92
N LEU A 229 -17.14 4.62 -8.70
CA LEU A 229 -16.66 4.02 -7.46
C LEU A 229 -17.84 3.63 -6.56
N LYS A 230 -17.66 2.57 -5.77
CA LYS A 230 -18.60 2.14 -4.74
C LYS A 230 -17.89 2.02 -3.39
N PRO A 231 -18.38 2.67 -2.32
CA PRO A 231 -17.79 2.53 -0.99
C PRO A 231 -18.05 1.15 -0.41
N LYS A 232 -17.03 0.55 0.21
CA LYS A 232 -17.20 -0.62 1.06
C LYS A 232 -17.60 -0.15 2.45
N GLY A 233 -18.71 -0.67 2.98
CA GLY A 233 -19.37 -0.13 4.18
C GLY A 233 -18.61 -0.23 5.51
N ARG A 234 -17.46 -0.91 5.58
CA ARG A 234 -16.62 -0.97 6.80
C ARG A 234 -15.16 -1.25 6.46
N LEU A 235 -14.24 -0.46 7.02
CA LEU A 235 -12.85 -0.90 7.19
C LEU A 235 -12.85 -2.10 8.13
N ARG A 236 -12.41 -3.26 7.65
CA ARG A 236 -12.04 -4.38 8.50
C ARG A 236 -10.52 -4.43 8.54
N TYR A 237 -9.92 -3.92 9.62
CA TYR A 237 -8.51 -4.21 9.91
C TYR A 237 -8.42 -5.69 10.27
N ASP A 238 -8.28 -6.56 9.29
CA ASP A 238 -8.32 -8.02 9.48
C ASP A 238 -6.92 -8.63 9.71
N GLY A 239 -5.89 -7.80 9.83
CA GLY A 239 -4.53 -8.26 10.13
C GLY A 239 -3.77 -8.83 8.93
N PHE A 240 -4.30 -8.74 7.71
CA PHE A 240 -3.68 -9.32 6.49
C PHE A 240 -3.36 -8.32 5.36
N GLY A 241 -3.60 -7.03 5.55
CA GLY A 241 -3.32 -5.95 4.60
C GLY A 241 -4.24 -4.76 4.86
N VAL A 242 -3.92 -3.57 4.35
CA VAL A 242 -4.85 -2.43 4.48
C VAL A 242 -5.94 -2.60 3.42
N PRO A 243 -7.23 -2.77 3.79
CA PRO A 243 -8.29 -3.08 2.85
C PRO A 243 -8.52 -1.90 1.90
N THR A 244 -8.68 -2.15 0.60
CA THR A 244 -9.21 -1.15 -0.34
C THR A 244 -10.57 -0.68 0.20
N LEU A 245 -10.75 0.64 0.31
CA LEU A 245 -11.99 1.25 0.80
C LEU A 245 -13.07 1.32 -0.28
N LEU A 246 -12.64 1.33 -1.54
CA LEU A 246 -13.51 1.46 -2.69
C LEU A 246 -13.43 0.22 -3.59
N THR A 247 -14.51 -0.04 -4.31
CA THR A 247 -14.55 -1.00 -5.42
C THR A 247 -14.80 -0.22 -6.71
N LYS A 248 -14.02 -0.48 -7.76
CA LYS A 248 -14.31 -0.01 -9.13
C LYS A 248 -15.62 -0.66 -9.60
N GLY A 249 -16.64 0.15 -9.87
CA GLY A 249 -17.93 -0.32 -10.36
C GLY A 249 -17.95 -0.38 -11.88
N PHE A 250 -17.66 -1.53 -12.48
CA PHE A 250 -17.87 -1.71 -13.92
C PHE A 250 -19.35 -1.92 -14.21
N SER A 251 -19.96 -1.00 -14.95
CA SER A 251 -21.04 -1.35 -15.88
C SER A 251 -21.06 -0.39 -17.07
N ARG A 252 -20.33 -0.76 -18.11
CA ARG A 252 -20.72 -0.44 -19.49
C ARG A 252 -20.79 -1.76 -20.27
N VAL A 253 -21.93 -2.45 -20.16
CA VAL A 253 -22.42 -3.17 -21.34
C VAL A 253 -22.96 -2.08 -22.25
N VAL A 254 -22.11 -1.55 -23.13
CA VAL A 254 -22.61 -0.87 -24.32
C VAL A 254 -23.18 -2.00 -25.17
N ARG A 255 -24.50 -2.21 -25.12
CA ARG A 255 -25.16 -2.97 -26.18
C ARG A 255 -24.96 -2.16 -27.45
N VAL A 256 -24.04 -2.62 -28.29
CA VAL A 256 -23.99 -2.19 -29.68
C VAL A 256 -25.25 -2.78 -30.32
N GLY A 257 -26.30 -1.98 -30.42
CA GLY A 257 -27.41 -2.29 -31.30
C GLY A 257 -26.93 -2.11 -32.74
N HIS A 258 -26.78 -3.21 -33.47
CA HIS A 258 -26.84 -3.16 -34.93
C HIS A 258 -28.31 -3.34 -35.34
N PRO A 259 -28.90 -2.44 -36.11
CA PRO A 259 -29.83 -2.85 -37.15
C PRO A 259 -29.10 -3.59 -38.27
#